data_AF-A0A962Q8M2-F1
#
_entry.id   AF-A0A962Q8M2-F1
#
_cell.length_a   1.000
_cell.length_b   1.000
_cell.length_c   1.000
_cell.angle_alpha   90.00
_cell.angle_beta   90.00
_cell.angle_gamma   90.00
#
_symmetry.space_group_name_H-M   'P 1'
#
loop_
_entity.id
_entity.type
_entity.pdbx_description
1 polymer ?
#
loop_
_entity_poly.entity_id
_entity_poly.type
_entity_poly.pdbx_seq_one_letter_code
_entity_poly.pdbx_strand_id
1 'polypeptide(L)'
;MSQSQYQRKRLRPAPGNRPPVAARRKRAGLWQKVFAPLLRVTLGVIVLGGALALGYLAWDEMRNATFQSRVLADFAATIGYHVERGPARAPLAPDRGPWDVRLGYAELPGFTQRLLQKGYGIARQAVPSRRLSELAARGVFNVYPEKTQAGLELLDMNGQVIQKARYPRKVYP
;
A
#
# COMPACT_ATOMS: atom_id res chain seq x y z
N MET A 1 -34.14 -76.10 -85.94
CA MET A 1 -35.43 -76.57 -85.40
C MET A 1 -35.60 -76.01 -84.00
N SER A 2 -36.77 -75.40 -83.71
CA SER A 2 -37.31 -74.94 -82.42
C SER A 2 -36.50 -73.87 -81.64
N GLN A 3 -36.86 -72.58 -81.71
CA GLN A 3 -37.93 -71.91 -80.95
C GLN A 3 -38.09 -72.37 -79.49
N SER A 4 -37.82 -71.46 -78.55
CA SER A 4 -38.80 -71.12 -77.50
C SER A 4 -38.49 -69.74 -76.91
N GLN A 5 -39.46 -68.83 -77.06
CA GLN A 5 -39.50 -67.53 -76.41
C GLN A 5 -39.71 -67.70 -74.90
N TYR A 6 -39.08 -66.84 -74.08
CA TYR A 6 -39.56 -66.55 -72.75
C TYR A 6 -39.40 -65.06 -72.42
N GLN A 7 -40.54 -64.43 -72.18
CA GLN A 7 -40.69 -63.05 -71.74
C GLN A 7 -39.91 -62.74 -70.46
N ARG A 8 -39.07 -61.69 -70.48
CA ARG A 8 -38.55 -61.08 -69.24
C ARG A 8 -39.39 -59.87 -68.83
N LYS A 9 -40.25 -60.18 -67.85
CA LYS A 9 -40.91 -59.30 -66.88
C LYS A 9 -40.03 -58.09 -66.49
N ARG A 10 -40.50 -56.87 -66.76
CA ARG A 10 -39.85 -55.62 -66.30
C ARG A 10 -39.92 -55.55 -64.77
N LEU A 11 -38.78 -55.69 -64.11
CA LEU A 11 -38.63 -55.54 -62.66
C LEU A 11 -38.47 -54.04 -62.32
N ARG A 12 -39.33 -53.53 -61.44
CA ARG A 12 -39.16 -52.22 -60.80
C ARG A 12 -37.85 -52.24 -59.98
N PRO A 13 -37.02 -51.18 -60.00
CA PRO A 13 -35.84 -51.14 -59.14
C PRO A 13 -36.29 -51.09 -57.67
N ALA A 14 -35.77 -52.04 -56.89
CA ALA A 14 -35.90 -52.09 -55.44
C ALA A 14 -35.24 -50.86 -54.80
N PRO A 15 -35.72 -50.39 -53.63
CA PRO A 15 -35.07 -49.27 -52.93
C PRO A 15 -33.62 -49.64 -52.61
N GLY A 16 -32.70 -48.96 -53.30
CA GLY A 16 -31.27 -49.13 -53.13
C GLY A 16 -30.85 -48.73 -51.72
N ASN A 17 -30.13 -49.65 -51.08
CA ASN A 17 -29.47 -49.51 -49.79
C ASN A 17 -28.71 -48.17 -49.68
N ARG A 18 -29.19 -47.27 -48.81
CA ARG A 18 -28.33 -46.22 -48.29
C ARG A 18 -27.28 -46.91 -47.41
N PRO A 19 -25.97 -46.70 -47.61
CA PRO A 19 -25.00 -47.22 -46.67
C PRO A 19 -25.33 -46.65 -45.28
N PRO A 20 -25.22 -47.44 -44.20
CA PRO A 20 -25.45 -46.91 -42.86
C PRO A 20 -24.47 -45.75 -42.65
N VAL A 21 -25.00 -44.57 -42.30
CA VAL A 21 -24.20 -43.44 -41.86
C VAL A 21 -23.40 -43.95 -40.67
N ALA A 22 -22.09 -44.17 -40.85
CA ALA A 22 -21.22 -44.66 -39.81
C ALA A 22 -21.35 -43.68 -38.64
N ALA A 23 -21.99 -44.12 -37.55
CA ALA A 23 -22.10 -43.34 -36.33
C ALA A 23 -20.66 -43.00 -35.93
N ARG A 24 -20.29 -41.71 -36.03
CA ARG A 24 -19.00 -41.19 -35.59
C ARG A 24 -18.94 -41.37 -34.08
N ARG A 25 -18.59 -42.58 -33.64
CA ARG A 25 -18.33 -42.90 -32.23
C ARG A 25 -17.26 -41.92 -31.81
N LYS A 26 -17.63 -40.90 -31.02
CA LYS A 26 -16.68 -40.07 -30.29
C LYS A 26 -15.95 -41.05 -29.38
N ARG A 27 -14.81 -41.57 -29.83
CA ARG A 27 -13.85 -42.27 -28.98
C ARG A 27 -13.33 -41.20 -28.04
N ALA A 28 -14.07 -40.94 -26.96
CA ALA A 28 -13.56 -40.20 -25.81
C ALA A 28 -12.38 -41.04 -25.31
N GLY A 29 -11.18 -40.66 -25.79
CA GLY A 29 -9.97 -41.42 -25.56
C GLY A 29 -9.74 -41.60 -24.07
N LEU A 30 -9.07 -42.69 -23.67
CA LEU A 30 -8.68 -42.93 -22.27
C LEU A 30 -8.09 -41.67 -21.60
N TRP A 31 -7.43 -40.81 -22.37
CA TRP A 31 -6.99 -39.47 -21.97
C TRP A 31 -8.09 -38.59 -21.34
N GLN A 32 -9.31 -38.52 -21.89
CA GLN A 32 -10.40 -37.73 -21.30
C GLN A 32 -10.99 -38.36 -20.02
N LYS A 33 -10.86 -39.67 -19.83
CA LYS A 33 -11.46 -40.39 -18.69
C LYS A 33 -10.52 -40.53 -17.50
N VAL A 34 -9.20 -40.52 -17.73
CA VAL A 34 -8.20 -40.75 -16.68
C VAL A 34 -7.30 -39.53 -16.44
N PHE A 35 -6.79 -38.89 -17.51
CA PHE A 35 -5.95 -37.69 -17.37
C PHE A 35 -6.74 -36.45 -16.94
N ALA A 36 -7.95 -36.25 -17.46
CA ALA A 36 -8.77 -35.08 -17.09
C ALA A 36 -9.16 -35.04 -15.59
N PRO A 37 -9.62 -36.14 -14.95
CA PRO A 37 -9.87 -36.11 -13.50
C PRO A 37 -8.58 -36.04 -12.69
N LEU A 38 -7.50 -36.69 -13.12
CA LEU A 38 -6.20 -36.61 -12.44
C LEU A 38 -5.67 -35.16 -12.43
N LEU A 39 -5.71 -34.47 -13.56
CA LEU A 39 -5.32 -33.07 -13.68
C LEU A 39 -6.17 -32.15 -12.78
N ARG A 40 -7.48 -32.41 -12.69
CA ARG A 40 -8.39 -31.66 -11.83
C ARG A 40 -8.10 -31.88 -10.35
N VAL A 41 -7.80 -33.11 -9.95
CA VAL A 41 -7.42 -33.43 -8.57
C VAL A 41 -6.08 -32.79 -8.23
N THR A 42 -5.07 -32.89 -9.11
CA THR A 42 -3.78 -32.23 -8.87
C THR A 42 -3.93 -30.72 -8.77
N LEU A 43 -4.74 -30.10 -9.65
CA LEU A 43 -5.03 -28.67 -9.58
C LEU A 43 -5.77 -28.32 -8.28
N GLY A 44 -6.75 -29.13 -7.87
CA GLY A 44 -7.47 -28.96 -6.61
C GLY A 44 -6.57 -29.06 -5.38
N VAL A 45 -5.63 -30.00 -5.37
CA VAL A 45 -4.63 -30.14 -4.30
C VAL A 45 -3.68 -28.95 -4.28
N ILE A 46 -3.20 -28.46 -5.44
CA ILE A 46 -2.37 -27.26 -5.52
C ILE A 46 -3.12 -26.04 -4.99
N VAL A 47 -4.38 -25.87 -5.40
CA VAL A 47 -5.21 -24.74 -4.93
C VAL A 47 -5.48 -24.84 -3.44
N LEU A 48 -5.84 -26.01 -2.93
CA LEU A 48 -6.07 -26.22 -1.50
C LEU A 48 -4.80 -26.00 -0.68
N GLY A 49 -3.66 -26.54 -1.13
CA GLY A 49 -2.36 -26.33 -0.50
C GLY A 49 -1.96 -24.85 -0.50
N GLY A 50 -2.16 -24.16 -1.63
CA GLY A 50 -1.94 -22.72 -1.75
C GLY A 50 -2.84 -21.91 -0.82
N ALA A 51 -4.13 -22.26 -0.71
CA ALA A 51 -5.06 -21.60 0.19
C ALA A 51 -4.68 -21.79 1.67
N LEU A 52 -4.27 -23.00 2.06
CA LEU A 52 -3.79 -23.27 3.41
C LEU A 52 -2.49 -22.50 3.73
N ALA A 53 -1.56 -22.43 2.77
CA ALA A 53 -0.32 -21.66 2.93
C ALA A 53 -0.59 -20.16 3.06
N LEU A 54 -1.45 -19.60 2.21
CA LEU A 54 -1.87 -18.20 2.30
C LEU A 54 -2.60 -17.91 3.63
N GLY A 55 -3.46 -18.82 4.06
CA GLY A 55 -4.15 -18.72 5.35
C GLY A 55 -3.19 -18.72 6.53
N TYR A 56 -2.17 -19.59 6.50
CA TYR A 56 -1.12 -19.61 7.51
C TYR A 56 -0.29 -18.33 7.53
N LEU A 57 0.16 -17.85 6.36
CA LEU A 57 0.90 -16.58 6.25
C LEU A 57 0.07 -15.38 6.74
N ALA A 58 -1.23 -15.34 6.40
CA ALA A 58 -2.13 -14.31 6.89
C ALA A 58 -2.29 -14.37 8.41
N TRP A 59 -2.43 -15.58 8.98
CA TRP A 59 -2.51 -15.76 10.42
C TRP A 59 -1.22 -15.36 11.14
N ASP A 60 -0.06 -15.74 10.61
CA ASP A 60 1.26 -15.35 11.15
C ASP A 60 1.45 -13.83 11.10
N GLU A 61 1.12 -13.20 9.98
CA GLU A 61 1.20 -11.75 9.84
C GLU A 61 0.19 -11.04 10.75
N MET A 62 -1.02 -11.57 10.96
CA MET A 62 -1.96 -11.01 11.95
C MET A 62 -1.46 -11.16 13.39
N ARG A 63 -0.66 -12.19 13.68
CA ARG A 63 -0.12 -12.44 15.02
C ARG A 63 1.11 -11.59 15.32
N ASN A 64 1.98 -11.42 14.33
CA ASN A 64 3.32 -10.82 14.50
C ASN A 64 3.47 -9.44 13.82
N ALA A 65 2.60 -9.10 12.86
CA ALA A 65 2.61 -7.86 12.08
C ALA A 65 3.98 -7.48 11.51
N THR A 66 4.81 -8.47 11.19
CA THR A 66 6.23 -8.26 10.87
C THR A 66 6.41 -7.50 9.57
N PHE A 67 5.67 -7.88 8.53
CA PHE A 67 5.76 -7.23 7.22
C PHE A 67 5.14 -5.83 7.26
N GLN A 68 3.91 -5.70 7.79
CA GLN A 68 3.21 -4.44 7.91
C GLN A 68 4.01 -3.42 8.72
N SER A 69 4.54 -3.83 9.88
CA SER A 69 5.33 -2.93 10.74
C SER A 69 6.60 -2.47 10.06
N ARG A 70 7.28 -3.33 9.30
CA ARG A 70 8.48 -2.94 8.55
C ARG A 70 8.16 -1.92 7.46
N VAL A 71 7.12 -2.16 6.66
CA VAL A 71 6.70 -1.23 5.61
C VAL A 71 6.28 0.12 6.20
N LEU A 72 5.54 0.10 7.31
CA LEU A 72 5.15 1.31 8.01
C LEU A 72 6.34 2.04 8.63
N ALA A 73 7.31 1.32 9.19
CA ALA A 73 8.54 1.91 9.74
C ALA A 73 9.38 2.57 8.65
N ASP A 74 9.57 1.90 7.50
CA ASP A 74 10.29 2.45 6.36
C ASP A 74 9.58 3.71 5.81
N PHE A 75 8.25 3.69 5.75
CA PHE A 75 7.46 4.87 5.39
C PHE A 75 7.62 6.00 6.42
N ALA A 76 7.49 5.70 7.71
CA ALA A 76 7.62 6.66 8.79
C ALA A 76 9.02 7.30 8.83
N ALA A 77 10.08 6.56 8.49
CA ALA A 77 11.44 7.09 8.40
C ALA A 77 11.59 8.20 7.32
N THR A 78 10.68 8.26 6.35
CA THR A 78 10.65 9.35 5.35
C THR A 78 9.95 10.62 5.84
N ILE A 79 9.25 10.55 6.98
CA ILE A 79 8.52 11.65 7.58
C ILE A 79 9.42 12.28 8.65
N GLY A 80 9.94 13.47 8.35
CA GLY A 80 10.75 14.20 9.31
C GLY A 80 10.99 15.64 8.90
N TYR A 81 11.94 16.25 9.59
CA TYR A 81 12.43 17.59 9.32
C TYR A 81 13.94 17.63 9.53
N HIS A 82 14.60 18.63 8.94
CA HIS A 82 16.00 18.92 9.18
C HIS A 82 16.19 20.42 9.36
N VAL A 83 17.30 20.85 9.97
CA VAL A 83 17.54 22.27 10.28
C VAL A 83 18.55 22.85 9.29
N GLU A 84 18.07 23.74 8.43
CA GLU A 84 18.89 24.45 7.44
C GLU A 84 19.30 25.83 7.94
N ARG A 85 20.28 26.45 7.27
CA ARG A 85 20.68 27.85 7.51
C ARG A 85 19.70 28.79 6.82
N GLY A 86 19.41 29.91 7.47
CA GLY A 86 18.47 30.91 6.97
C GLY A 86 16.99 30.56 7.20
N PRO A 87 16.08 31.38 6.66
CA PRO A 87 14.65 31.12 6.70
C PRO A 87 14.29 29.93 5.80
N ALA A 88 13.41 29.06 6.30
CA ALA A 88 12.83 27.98 5.51
C ALA A 88 11.95 28.55 4.40
N ARG A 89 12.06 28.04 3.17
CA ARG A 89 11.22 28.48 2.03
C ARG A 89 9.75 28.12 2.22
N ALA A 90 9.50 26.94 2.79
CA ALA A 90 8.17 26.42 3.07
C ALA A 90 8.17 25.81 4.49
N PRO A 91 8.19 26.65 5.54
CA PRO A 91 8.09 26.15 6.90
C PRO A 91 6.73 25.51 7.11
N LEU A 92 6.69 24.49 7.96
CA LEU A 92 5.44 23.90 8.38
C LEU A 92 4.70 24.90 9.27
N ALA A 93 3.45 25.24 8.93
CA ALA A 93 2.63 26.06 9.78
C ALA A 93 2.36 25.28 11.10
N PRO A 94 2.54 25.92 12.26
CA PRO A 94 2.20 25.27 13.52
C PRO A 94 0.70 25.04 13.60
N ASP A 95 0.32 23.88 14.12
CA ASP A 95 -1.08 23.57 14.44
C ASP A 95 -1.49 24.31 15.73
N ARG A 96 -2.80 24.35 16.00
CA ARG A 96 -3.38 24.91 17.23
C ARG A 96 -3.88 23.81 18.15
N GLY A 97 -3.08 22.76 18.32
CA GLY A 97 -3.33 21.75 19.34
C GLY A 97 -3.20 22.33 20.75
N PRO A 98 -3.84 21.74 21.79
CA PRO A 98 -3.70 22.18 23.18
C PRO A 98 -2.23 22.24 23.64
N TRP A 99 -1.41 21.29 23.18
CA TRP A 99 0.03 21.25 23.47
C TRP A 99 0.79 22.35 22.72
N ASP A 100 0.49 22.58 21.45
CA ASP A 100 1.11 23.64 20.65
C ASP A 100 0.85 25.03 21.24
N VAL A 101 -0.37 25.26 21.73
CA VAL A 101 -0.72 26.50 22.42
C VAL A 101 0.00 26.59 23.76
N ARG A 102 -0.08 25.53 24.58
CA ARG A 102 0.53 25.51 25.92
C ARG A 102 2.04 25.72 25.91
N LEU A 103 2.72 25.17 24.90
CA LEU A 103 4.18 25.26 24.74
C LEU A 103 4.61 26.44 23.87
N GLY A 104 3.66 27.24 23.36
CA GLY A 104 3.94 28.42 22.54
C GLY A 104 4.38 28.12 21.10
N TYR A 105 4.26 26.88 20.63
CA TYR A 105 4.53 26.51 19.25
C TYR A 105 3.54 27.19 18.28
N ALA A 106 2.26 27.28 18.66
CA ALA A 106 1.22 27.98 17.90
C ALA A 106 1.49 29.48 17.72
N GLU A 107 2.28 30.07 18.62
CA GLU A 107 2.63 31.50 18.65
C GLU A 107 3.92 31.82 17.86
N LEU A 108 4.67 30.80 17.42
CA LEU A 108 5.94 30.96 16.70
C LEU A 108 5.89 31.92 15.50
N PRO A 109 4.85 31.93 14.65
CA PRO A 109 4.78 32.85 13.52
C PRO A 109 4.75 34.30 14.00
N GLY A 110 3.99 34.58 15.07
CA GLY A 110 3.91 35.90 15.68
C GLY A 110 5.22 36.33 16.34
N PHE A 111 5.88 35.44 17.08
CA PHE A 111 7.21 35.71 17.64
C PHE A 111 8.24 36.02 16.56
N THR A 112 8.27 35.20 15.51
CA THR A 112 9.20 35.34 14.39
C THR A 112 9.00 36.68 13.68
N GLN A 113 7.75 37.05 13.39
CA GLN A 113 7.43 38.33 12.75
C GLN A 113 7.88 39.53 13.60
N ARG A 114 7.63 39.52 14.92
CA ARG A 114 8.06 40.61 15.82
C ARG A 114 9.57 40.71 15.92
N LEU A 115 10.29 39.59 15.90
CA LEU A 115 11.76 39.57 15.91
C LEU A 115 12.33 40.13 14.61
N LEU A 116 11.78 39.71 13.45
CA LEU A 116 12.18 40.24 12.15
C LEU A 116 11.98 41.76 12.07
N GLN A 117 10.86 42.28 12.58
CA GLN A 117 10.58 43.72 12.63
C GLN A 117 11.56 44.50 13.51
N LYS A 118 12.14 43.86 14.53
CA LYS A 118 13.15 44.45 15.41
C LYS A 118 14.58 44.32 14.89
N GLY A 119 14.77 43.83 13.65
CA GLY A 119 16.07 43.68 13.02
C GLY A 119 16.80 42.37 13.34
N TYR A 120 16.15 41.40 14.00
CA TYR A 120 16.74 40.08 14.21
C TYR A 120 16.59 39.22 12.95
N GLY A 121 17.66 38.51 12.57
CA GLY A 121 17.66 37.58 11.45
C GLY A 121 17.37 36.13 11.86
N ILE A 122 16.81 35.34 10.95
CA ILE A 122 16.65 33.89 11.13
C ILE A 122 17.97 33.23 10.72
N ALA A 123 18.78 32.83 11.71
CA ALA A 123 20.06 32.17 11.45
C ALA A 123 19.88 30.75 10.91
N ARG A 124 18.91 30.00 11.46
CA ARG A 124 18.60 28.61 11.11
C ARG A 124 17.12 28.34 11.35
N GLN A 125 16.51 27.50 10.52
CA GLN A 125 15.11 27.12 10.66
C GLN A 125 14.90 25.65 10.29
N ALA A 126 13.92 25.02 10.91
CA ALA A 126 13.48 23.67 10.56
C ALA A 126 12.75 23.68 9.21
N VAL A 127 13.15 22.78 8.32
CA VAL A 127 12.56 22.56 7.00
C VAL A 127 11.88 21.18 7.02
N PRO A 128 10.56 21.10 6.77
CA PRO A 128 9.87 19.83 6.70
C PRO A 128 10.30 19.05 5.45
N SER A 129 10.41 17.73 5.59
CA SER A 129 10.51 16.83 4.44
C SER A 129 9.27 16.96 3.55
N ARG A 130 9.43 16.63 2.25
CA ARG A 130 8.30 16.64 1.31
C ARG A 130 7.11 15.81 1.81
N ARG A 131 7.37 14.62 2.37
CA ARG A 131 6.33 13.72 2.90
C ARG A 131 5.59 14.33 4.08
N LEU A 132 6.32 14.96 5.01
CA LEU A 132 5.71 15.66 6.14
C LEU A 132 4.77 16.78 5.66
N SER A 133 5.20 17.61 4.70
CA SER A 133 4.35 18.67 4.13
C SER A 133 3.12 18.13 3.40
N GLU A 134 3.26 17.04 2.63
CA GLU A 134 2.14 16.39 1.93
C GLU A 134 1.12 15.77 2.90
N LEU A 135 1.56 15.27 4.05
CA LEU A 135 0.69 14.71 5.08
C LEU A 135 -0.02 15.80 5.88
N ALA A 136 0.70 16.85 6.27
CA ALA A 136 0.13 18.01 6.93
C ALA A 136 -0.95 18.69 6.07
N ALA A 137 -0.71 18.82 4.76
CA ALA A 137 -1.69 19.37 3.81
C ALA A 137 -2.97 18.51 3.71
N ARG A 138 -2.90 17.23 4.08
CA ARG A 138 -4.05 16.30 4.14
C ARG A 138 -4.71 16.25 5.52
N GLY A 139 -4.26 17.08 6.46
CA GLY A 139 -4.78 17.11 7.83
C GLY A 139 -4.30 15.94 8.70
N VAL A 140 -3.25 15.23 8.28
CA VAL A 140 -2.62 14.20 9.12
C VAL A 140 -1.73 14.88 10.16
N PHE A 141 -1.83 14.44 11.41
CA PHE A 141 -0.99 14.95 12.48
C PHE A 141 0.50 14.74 12.18
N ASN A 142 1.27 15.78 12.46
CA ASN A 142 2.71 15.75 12.25
C ASN A 142 3.36 14.83 13.29
N VAL A 143 4.15 13.87 12.83
CA VAL A 143 4.92 12.99 13.71
C VAL A 143 6.26 13.63 14.00
N TYR A 144 6.44 14.13 15.22
CA TYR A 144 7.70 14.66 15.70
C TYR A 144 7.81 14.41 17.21
N PRO A 145 9.04 14.30 17.75
CA PRO A 145 9.22 14.17 19.19
C PRO A 145 8.73 15.45 19.87
N GLU A 146 7.61 15.35 20.58
CA GLU A 146 7.07 16.45 21.37
C GLU A 146 8.01 16.74 22.54
N LYS A 147 8.22 18.04 22.78
CA LYS A 147 9.03 18.48 23.91
C LYS A 147 8.14 18.52 25.15
N THR A 148 8.62 17.95 26.25
CA THR A 148 7.96 18.05 27.57
C THR A 148 8.13 19.44 28.20
N GLN A 149 9.07 20.24 27.68
CA GLN A 149 9.35 21.60 28.12
C GLN A 149 9.63 22.51 26.92
N ALA A 150 9.09 23.71 26.95
CA ALA A 150 9.42 24.81 26.06
C ALA A 150 10.10 25.95 26.83
N GLY A 151 10.61 26.94 26.10
CA GLY A 151 11.31 28.05 26.71
C GLY A 151 11.98 28.99 25.72
N LEU A 152 12.49 30.08 26.27
CA LEU A 152 13.35 31.04 25.58
C LEU A 152 14.68 31.10 26.33
N GLU A 153 15.77 30.95 25.59
CA GLU A 153 17.13 31.04 26.11
C GLU A 153 17.86 32.14 25.35
N LEU A 154 18.32 33.15 26.07
CA LEU A 154 19.12 34.26 25.54
C LEU A 154 20.58 33.98 25.85
N LEU A 155 21.40 33.94 24.81
CA LEU A 155 22.83 33.70 24.89
C LEU A 155 23.59 35.00 24.62
N ASP A 156 24.75 35.17 25.26
CA ASP A 156 25.72 36.19 24.91
C ASP A 156 26.50 35.80 23.65
N MET A 157 27.42 36.66 23.22
CA MET A 157 28.27 36.42 22.05
C MET A 157 29.24 35.23 22.22
N ASN A 158 29.53 34.84 23.45
CA ASN A 158 30.39 33.70 23.79
C ASN A 158 29.58 32.40 23.98
N GLY A 159 28.26 32.44 23.79
CA GLY A 159 27.36 31.30 24.01
C GLY A 159 26.96 31.08 25.47
N GLN A 160 27.27 32.01 26.37
CA GLN A 160 26.88 31.95 27.78
C GLN A 160 25.42 32.37 27.95
N VAL A 161 24.71 31.67 28.84
CA VAL A 161 23.29 31.92 29.08
C VAL A 161 23.11 33.20 29.91
N ILE A 162 22.56 34.24 29.30
CA ILE A 162 22.19 35.49 29.98
C ILE A 162 20.84 35.32 30.69
N GLN A 163 19.87 34.74 29.99
CA GLN A 163 18.52 34.56 30.52
C GLN A 163 17.91 33.26 30.02
N LYS A 164 17.17 32.58 30.90
CA LYS A 164 16.47 31.34 30.56
C LYS A 164 15.08 31.33 31.15
N ALA A 165 14.07 31.32 30.29
CA ALA A 165 12.69 31.09 30.65
C ALA A 165 12.30 29.68 30.23
N ARG A 166 11.71 28.90 31.15
CA ARG A 166 11.25 27.52 30.91
C ARG A 166 9.81 27.36 31.33
N TYR A 167 9.02 26.65 30.53
CA TYR A 167 7.64 26.31 30.81
C TYR A 167 7.29 24.90 30.31
N PRO A 168 6.64 24.05 31.12
CA PRO A 168 6.39 24.23 32.56
C PRO A 168 7.72 24.28 33.36
N ARG A 169 7.76 24.99 34.49
CA ARG A 169 9.00 25.16 35.30
C ARG A 169 9.55 23.85 35.83
N LYS A 170 8.67 22.89 36.13
CA LYS A 170 9.01 21.55 36.60
C LYS A 170 8.51 20.54 35.58
N VAL A 171 9.38 19.59 35.26
CA VAL A 171 9.08 18.42 34.43
C VAL A 171 9.56 17.22 35.22
N TYR A 172 8.74 16.18 35.28
CA TYR A 172 9.09 14.93 35.93
C TYR A 172 9.51 13.94 34.83
N PRO A 173 10.62 13.21 35.00
CA PRO A 173 11.10 12.21 34.05
C PRO A 173 10.18 11.00 33.98
#